data_AF-A0A5N7AP37-F1
#
_entry.id   AF-A0A5N7AP37-F1
#
_cell.length_a   1.000
_cell.length_b   1.000
_cell.length_c   1.000
_cell.angle_alpha   90.00
_cell.angle_beta   90.00
_cell.angle_gamma   90.00
#
_symmetry.space_group_name_H-M   'P 1'
#
loop_
_entity.id
_entity.type
_entity.pdbx_description
1 polymer ?
#
loop_
_entity_poly.entity_id
_entity_poly.type
_entity_poly.pdbx_seq_one_letter_code
_entity_poly.pdbx_strand_id
1 'polypeptide(L)'
;MNLNIVPNWLRIILLILSVASFLPQLQRIWCTKQFTGLSLSYVLCNLMSATEQFTLLFFLLVNQTEYTDVIQKTTGDWINLAQLAAVWMLWLLLFFLGLYYPSNQHSRERKVFASIMYIVLLLVSIVPVIADAIDYYLVSAGEDAAYRNFGLDIFGGYHYGYIHPVMTLVGIYAWFPQNHELRSRTQLHSLSQTGLAAQAVIFALVAISWTMRTNLYDSDLPDLPFWATIPEWFIYVWWAAVDNMIFACIQTGLYFKIRRHEQFSTDHETQPLLAESASESEE
;
A
#
# COMPACT_ATOMS: atom_id res chain seq x y z
N MET A 1 10.82 19.26 21.86
CA MET A 1 11.82 19.53 20.79
C MET A 1 11.09 19.23 19.50
N ASN A 2 10.76 20.27 18.73
CA ASN A 2 9.83 20.19 17.60
C ASN A 2 10.38 19.24 16.52
N LEU A 3 9.85 18.02 16.43
CA LEU A 3 10.35 16.97 15.53
C LEU A 3 9.51 16.82 14.26
N ASN A 4 8.74 17.83 13.86
CA ASN A 4 8.24 17.92 12.47
C ASN A 4 9.40 18.29 11.53
N ILE A 5 10.37 17.38 11.44
CA ILE A 5 11.64 17.59 10.72
C ILE A 5 11.42 17.56 9.21
N VAL A 6 10.36 16.89 8.74
CA VAL A 6 10.14 16.64 7.31
C VAL A 6 9.48 17.86 6.66
N PRO A 7 10.23 18.66 5.89
CA PRO A 7 9.69 19.88 5.30
C PRO A 7 8.70 19.55 4.17
N ASN A 8 7.75 20.45 3.92
CA ASN A 8 6.70 20.26 2.92
C ASN A 8 7.26 19.97 1.51
N TRP A 9 8.38 20.57 1.12
CA TRP A 9 9.01 20.30 -0.18
C TRP A 9 9.44 18.84 -0.31
N LEU A 10 9.93 18.21 0.77
CA LEU A 10 10.31 16.81 0.78
C LEU A 10 9.07 15.91 0.71
N ARG A 11 7.98 16.27 1.41
CA ARG A 11 6.68 15.58 1.33
C ARG A 11 6.15 15.59 -0.11
N ILE A 12 6.24 16.73 -0.81
CA ILE A 12 5.84 16.86 -2.22
C ILE A 12 6.71 15.99 -3.14
N ILE A 13 8.03 15.99 -2.95
CA ILE A 13 8.93 15.12 -3.73
C ILE A 13 8.56 13.65 -3.53
N LEU A 14 8.38 13.22 -2.28
CA LEU A 14 8.00 11.84 -1.96
C LEU A 14 6.64 11.46 -2.54
N LEU A 15 5.67 12.38 -2.58
CA LEU A 15 4.40 12.20 -3.27
C LEU A 15 4.61 11.96 -4.77
N ILE A 16 5.35 12.85 -5.45
CA ILE A 16 5.61 12.74 -6.89
C ILE A 16 6.33 11.43 -7.20
N LEU A 17 7.35 11.07 -6.41
CA LEU A 17 8.09 9.83 -6.57
C LEU A 17 7.22 8.60 -6.30
N SER A 18 6.31 8.67 -5.31
CA SER A 18 5.36 7.59 -5.05
C SER A 18 4.50 7.33 -6.27
N VAL A 19 3.96 8.39 -6.90
CA VAL A 19 3.19 8.26 -8.15
C VAL A 19 4.05 7.72 -9.29
N ALA A 20 5.24 8.30 -9.49
CA ALA A 20 6.14 7.94 -10.58
C ALA A 20 6.57 6.46 -10.50
N SER A 21 6.70 5.90 -9.30
CA SER A 21 7.10 4.51 -9.09
C SER A 21 6.15 3.47 -9.70
N PHE A 22 4.87 3.82 -9.91
CA PHE A 22 3.87 2.96 -10.55
C PHE A 22 3.89 3.03 -12.08
N LEU A 23 4.48 4.07 -12.67
CA LEU A 23 4.45 4.30 -14.11
C LEU A 23 5.02 3.12 -14.91
N PRO A 24 6.16 2.50 -14.55
CA PRO A 24 6.70 1.38 -15.32
C PRO A 24 5.73 0.18 -15.38
N GLN A 25 5.00 -0.08 -14.29
CA GLN A 25 4.01 -1.16 -14.24
C GLN A 25 2.76 -0.82 -15.07
N LEU A 26 2.26 0.40 -14.93
CA LEU A 26 1.08 0.88 -15.67
C LEU A 26 1.35 0.93 -17.17
N GLN A 27 2.50 1.46 -17.60
CA GLN A 27 2.92 1.49 -18.99
C GLN A 27 3.00 0.07 -19.57
N ARG A 28 3.57 -0.88 -18.83
CA ARG A 28 3.69 -2.27 -19.28
C ARG A 28 2.33 -2.93 -19.49
N ILE A 29 1.40 -2.78 -18.55
CA ILE A 29 0.01 -3.27 -18.70
C ILE A 29 -0.69 -2.56 -19.86
N TRP A 30 -0.51 -1.24 -19.97
CA TRP A 30 -1.17 -0.43 -21.01
C TRP A 30 -0.70 -0.79 -22.41
N CYS A 31 0.60 -1.04 -22.60
CA CYS A 31 1.18 -1.42 -23.88
C CYS A 31 0.85 -2.86 -24.26
N THR A 32 0.91 -3.80 -23.31
CA THR A 32 0.66 -5.22 -23.59
C THR A 32 -0.82 -5.57 -23.64
N LYS A 33 -1.69 -4.75 -23.03
CA LYS A 33 -3.14 -5.01 -22.88
C LYS A 33 -3.43 -6.36 -22.21
N GLN A 34 -2.49 -6.84 -21.39
CA GLN A 34 -2.58 -8.11 -20.66
C GLN A 34 -2.22 -7.90 -19.20
N PHE A 35 -2.87 -8.67 -18.32
CA PHE A 35 -2.57 -8.66 -16.88
C PHE A 35 -1.82 -9.93 -16.44
N THR A 36 -1.29 -10.70 -17.39
CA THR A 36 -0.60 -11.96 -17.15
C THR A 36 0.72 -11.76 -16.39
N GLY A 37 0.88 -12.39 -15.23
CA GLY A 37 2.09 -12.26 -14.40
C GLY A 37 1.95 -11.32 -13.19
N LEU A 38 0.81 -10.63 -13.06
CA LEU A 38 0.45 -9.89 -11.86
C LEU A 38 -0.78 -10.55 -11.22
N SER A 39 -0.64 -11.00 -9.97
CA SER A 39 -1.73 -11.69 -9.28
C SER A 39 -2.82 -10.71 -8.84
N LEU A 40 -4.09 -11.01 -9.17
CA LEU A 40 -5.21 -10.19 -8.70
C LEU A 40 -5.28 -10.13 -7.18
N SER A 41 -4.97 -11.24 -6.48
CA SER A 41 -4.97 -11.28 -5.02
C SER A 41 -3.87 -10.41 -4.43
N TYR A 42 -2.68 -10.38 -5.04
CA TYR A 42 -1.62 -9.45 -4.64
C TYR A 42 -2.07 -7.99 -4.77
N VAL A 43 -2.69 -7.64 -5.89
CA VAL A 43 -3.20 -6.28 -6.13
C VAL A 43 -4.29 -5.93 -5.13
N LEU A 44 -5.22 -6.86 -4.86
CA LEU A 44 -6.26 -6.69 -3.85
C LEU A 44 -5.67 -6.47 -2.46
N CYS A 45 -4.70 -7.28 -2.02
CA CYS A 45 -4.08 -7.13 -0.70
C CYS A 45 -3.44 -5.75 -0.51
N ASN A 46 -2.69 -5.28 -1.51
CA ASN A 46 -2.08 -3.95 -1.45
C ASN A 46 -3.13 -2.83 -1.52
N LEU A 47 -4.18 -3.01 -2.31
CA LEU A 47 -5.31 -2.06 -2.36
C LEU A 47 -6.01 -1.97 -1.00
N MET A 48 -6.25 -3.11 -0.33
CA MET A 48 -6.87 -3.15 1.00
C MET A 48 -6.02 -2.42 2.05
N SER A 49 -4.69 -2.65 2.07
CA SER A 49 -3.79 -1.92 2.97
C SER A 49 -3.76 -0.42 2.65
N ALA A 50 -3.69 -0.03 1.39
CA ALA A 50 -3.71 1.39 1.00
C ALA A 50 -5.04 2.08 1.35
N THR A 51 -6.17 1.39 1.21
CA THR A 51 -7.50 1.85 1.64
C THR A 51 -7.53 2.11 3.14
N GLU A 52 -6.97 1.22 3.94
CA GLU A 52 -6.94 1.39 5.39
C GLU A 52 -6.06 2.57 5.80
N GLN A 53 -4.84 2.67 5.28
CA GLN A 53 -3.95 3.81 5.55
C GLN A 53 -4.60 5.15 5.18
N PHE A 54 -5.27 5.23 4.02
CA PHE A 54 -6.02 6.41 3.62
C PHE A 54 -7.17 6.71 4.60
N THR A 55 -7.94 5.68 4.98
CA THR A 55 -9.08 5.81 5.90
C THR A 55 -8.64 6.36 7.25
N LEU A 56 -7.58 5.82 7.83
CA LEU A 56 -7.05 6.24 9.13
C LEU A 56 -6.61 7.71 9.10
N LEU A 57 -5.81 8.11 8.10
CA LEU A 57 -5.35 9.50 8.02
C LEU A 57 -6.50 10.47 7.74
N PHE A 58 -7.43 10.09 6.86
CA PHE A 58 -8.61 10.90 6.56
C PHE A 58 -9.46 11.09 7.82
N PHE A 59 -9.71 10.00 8.55
CA PHE A 59 -10.42 10.02 9.83
C PHE A 59 -9.75 10.97 10.84
N LEU A 60 -8.44 10.88 11.03
CA LEU A 60 -7.70 11.76 11.94
C LEU A 60 -7.72 13.24 11.53
N LEU A 61 -7.68 13.54 10.23
CA LEU A 61 -7.67 14.92 9.75
C LEU A 61 -9.03 15.59 9.80
N VAL A 62 -10.08 14.84 9.49
CA VAL A 62 -11.44 15.37 9.34
C VAL A 62 -12.14 15.48 10.69
N ASN A 63 -11.87 14.53 11.60
CA ASN A 63 -12.54 14.46 12.89
C ASN A 63 -11.71 15.06 14.02
N GLN A 64 -12.37 15.83 14.90
CA GLN A 64 -11.79 16.23 16.19
C GLN A 64 -11.95 15.05 17.14
N THR A 65 -10.91 14.22 17.24
CA THR A 65 -10.82 13.17 18.26
C THR A 65 -10.12 13.75 19.50
N GLU A 66 -10.20 13.11 20.67
CA GLU A 66 -9.44 13.53 21.88
C GLU A 66 -7.91 13.65 21.64
N TYR A 67 -7.45 13.21 20.48
CA TYR A 67 -6.06 13.11 20.06
C TYR A 67 -5.62 14.22 19.09
N THR A 68 -6.36 15.33 19.01
CA THR A 68 -6.08 16.47 18.13
C THR A 68 -4.70 17.11 18.32
N ASP A 69 -4.03 16.84 19.45
CA ASP A 69 -2.71 17.41 19.75
C ASP A 69 -1.57 16.70 19.00
N VAL A 70 -1.78 15.47 18.49
CA VAL A 70 -0.73 14.68 17.83
C VAL A 70 -0.66 14.92 16.32
N ILE A 71 -1.80 15.16 15.66
CA ILE A 71 -1.88 15.58 14.26
C ILE A 71 -2.49 16.97 14.21
N GLN A 72 -1.62 17.97 14.27
CA GLN A 72 -2.00 19.34 13.92
C GLN A 72 -2.48 19.33 12.46
N LYS A 73 -3.58 20.00 12.13
CA LYS A 73 -4.11 20.05 10.75
C LYS A 73 -3.24 20.95 9.86
N THR A 74 -1.96 20.64 9.74
CA THR A 74 -0.98 21.44 9.00
C THR A 74 -1.09 21.20 7.49
N THR A 75 -0.56 22.12 6.68
CA THR A 75 -0.41 21.92 5.24
C THR A 75 0.32 20.62 4.91
N GLY A 76 1.29 20.23 5.76
CA GLY A 76 2.05 19.00 5.57
C GLY A 76 1.16 17.76 5.66
N ASP A 77 0.15 17.75 6.51
CA ASP A 77 -0.67 16.55 6.75
C ASP A 77 -1.72 16.36 5.67
N TRP A 78 -2.20 17.45 5.08
CA TRP A 78 -2.95 17.43 3.82
C TRP A 78 -2.11 16.88 2.65
N ILE A 79 -0.81 17.21 2.60
CA ILE A 79 0.10 16.61 1.59
C ILE A 79 0.27 15.11 1.84
N ASN A 80 0.38 14.67 3.10
CA ASN A 80 0.44 13.26 3.45
C ASN A 80 -0.84 12.52 3.01
N LEU A 81 -2.00 13.13 3.24
CA LEU A 81 -3.28 12.59 2.78
C LEU A 81 -3.33 12.50 1.26
N ALA A 82 -2.87 13.53 0.55
CA ALA A 82 -2.78 13.49 -0.91
C ALA A 82 -1.84 12.38 -1.40
N GLN A 83 -0.73 12.12 -0.70
CA GLN A 83 0.18 11.02 -1.01
C GLN A 83 -0.51 9.65 -0.85
N LEU A 84 -1.19 9.41 0.28
CA LEU A 84 -1.91 8.16 0.50
C LEU A 84 -3.09 7.98 -0.47
N ALA A 85 -3.84 9.05 -0.74
CA ALA A 85 -4.91 9.05 -1.72
C ALA A 85 -4.38 8.70 -3.12
N ALA A 86 -3.25 9.28 -3.54
CA ALA A 86 -2.64 8.97 -4.82
C ALA A 86 -2.23 7.50 -4.92
N VAL A 87 -1.59 6.95 -3.88
CA VAL A 87 -1.21 5.52 -3.83
C VAL A 87 -2.44 4.62 -3.86
N TRP A 88 -3.47 4.92 -3.07
CA TRP A 88 -4.74 4.21 -3.07
C TRP A 88 -5.39 4.21 -4.45
N MET A 89 -5.47 5.37 -5.12
CA MET A 89 -6.03 5.50 -6.47
C MET A 89 -5.24 4.72 -7.52
N LEU A 90 -3.90 4.66 -7.40
CA LEU A 90 -3.05 3.87 -8.31
C LEU A 90 -3.27 2.35 -8.13
N TRP A 91 -3.42 1.88 -6.88
CA TRP A 91 -3.79 0.50 -6.61
C TRP A 91 -5.19 0.17 -7.09
N LEU A 92 -6.14 1.10 -6.92
CA LEU A 92 -7.51 0.95 -7.41
C LEU A 92 -7.53 0.86 -8.94
N LEU A 93 -6.73 1.68 -9.62
CA LEU A 93 -6.54 1.61 -11.06
C LEU A 93 -5.97 0.24 -11.46
N LEU A 94 -4.90 -0.24 -10.83
CA LEU A 94 -4.33 -1.57 -11.11
C LEU A 94 -5.35 -2.68 -10.89
N PHE A 95 -6.19 -2.57 -9.85
CA PHE A 95 -7.25 -3.52 -9.57
C PHE A 95 -8.29 -3.54 -10.70
N PHE A 96 -8.79 -2.38 -11.13
CA PHE A 96 -9.70 -2.29 -12.28
C PHE A 96 -9.07 -2.83 -13.56
N LEU A 97 -7.80 -2.55 -13.82
CA LEU A 97 -7.08 -3.13 -14.95
C LEU A 97 -7.01 -4.66 -14.87
N GLY A 98 -6.84 -5.23 -13.67
CA GLY A 98 -6.85 -6.67 -13.44
C GLY A 98 -8.22 -7.33 -13.60
N LEU A 99 -9.29 -6.59 -13.34
CA LEU A 99 -10.66 -7.01 -13.62
C LEU A 99 -10.98 -6.90 -15.12
N TYR A 100 -10.50 -5.86 -15.79
CA TYR A 100 -10.81 -5.55 -17.18
C TYR A 100 -10.00 -6.38 -18.18
N TYR A 101 -8.67 -6.38 -18.06
CA TYR A 101 -7.80 -7.08 -19.01
C TYR A 101 -7.82 -8.60 -18.82
N PRO A 102 -7.57 -9.37 -19.90
CA PRO A 102 -7.50 -10.81 -19.83
C PRO A 102 -6.25 -11.26 -19.05
N SER A 103 -6.41 -12.37 -18.32
CA SER A 103 -5.33 -13.10 -17.65
C SER A 103 -5.73 -14.57 -17.58
N ASN A 104 -4.80 -15.46 -17.94
CA ASN A 104 -5.06 -16.90 -18.04
C ASN A 104 -5.38 -17.57 -16.68
N GLN A 105 -5.15 -16.88 -15.55
CA GLN A 105 -5.43 -17.40 -14.20
C GLN A 105 -6.55 -16.65 -13.46
N HIS A 106 -7.10 -15.59 -14.05
CA HIS A 106 -8.18 -14.82 -13.45
C HIS A 106 -9.52 -15.35 -13.93
N SER A 107 -9.97 -16.45 -13.33
CA SER A 107 -11.34 -16.93 -13.54
C SER A 107 -12.35 -15.85 -13.16
N ARG A 108 -13.52 -15.87 -13.81
CA ARG A 108 -14.62 -14.94 -13.50
C ARG A 108 -14.98 -14.97 -12.02
N GLU A 109 -14.98 -16.15 -11.41
CA GLU A 109 -15.25 -16.34 -9.99
C GLU A 109 -14.24 -15.62 -9.09
N ARG A 110 -12.94 -15.73 -9.39
CA ARG A 110 -11.89 -15.01 -8.64
C ARG A 110 -12.05 -13.50 -8.75
N LYS A 111 -12.41 -13.00 -9.94
CA LYS A 111 -12.69 -11.57 -10.16
C LYS A 111 -13.88 -11.10 -9.33
N VAL A 112 -15.00 -11.85 -9.36
CA VAL A 112 -16.20 -11.53 -8.57
C VAL A 112 -15.90 -11.56 -7.07
N PHE A 113 -15.21 -12.59 -6.59
CA PHE A 113 -14.84 -12.72 -5.19
C PHE A 113 -13.96 -11.55 -4.73
N ALA A 114 -12.93 -11.21 -5.51
CA ALA A 114 -12.06 -10.06 -5.21
C ALA A 114 -12.83 -8.73 -5.16
N SER A 115 -13.77 -8.52 -6.09
CA SER A 115 -14.63 -7.34 -6.08
C SER A 115 -15.53 -7.28 -4.85
N ILE A 116 -16.15 -8.41 -4.47
CA ILE A 116 -16.99 -8.48 -3.26
C ILE A 116 -16.18 -8.16 -2.01
N MET A 117 -14.99 -8.76 -1.87
CA MET A 117 -14.10 -8.47 -0.73
C MET A 117 -13.77 -6.98 -0.63
N TYR A 118 -13.42 -6.34 -1.77
CA TYR A 118 -13.09 -4.93 -1.77
C TYR A 118 -14.30 -4.04 -1.48
N ILE A 119 -15.48 -4.37 -2.01
CA ILE A 119 -16.74 -3.65 -1.71
C ILE A 119 -17.05 -3.73 -0.22
N VAL A 120 -16.93 -4.91 0.39
CA VAL A 120 -17.13 -5.09 1.84
C VAL A 120 -16.16 -4.23 2.63
N LEU A 121 -14.88 -4.19 2.24
CA LEU A 121 -13.92 -3.30 2.88
C LEU A 121 -14.31 -1.83 2.76
N LEU A 122 -14.72 -1.36 1.58
CA LEU A 122 -15.15 0.03 1.40
C LEU A 122 -16.34 0.39 2.30
N LEU A 123 -17.29 -0.52 2.45
CA LEU A 123 -18.48 -0.32 3.30
C LEU A 123 -18.15 -0.28 4.79
N VAL A 124 -17.07 -0.94 5.22
CA VAL A 124 -16.63 -0.93 6.62
C VAL A 124 -15.66 0.22 6.90
N SER A 125 -14.79 0.59 5.95
CA SER A 125 -13.73 1.59 6.15
C SER A 125 -14.11 2.98 5.62
N ILE A 126 -14.08 3.19 4.30
CA ILE A 126 -14.15 4.54 3.70
C ILE A 126 -15.56 5.14 3.79
N VAL A 127 -16.60 4.34 3.51
CA VAL A 127 -17.98 4.85 3.41
C VAL A 127 -18.45 5.47 4.73
N PRO A 128 -18.27 4.84 5.91
CA PRO A 128 -18.66 5.45 7.18
C PRO A 128 -17.96 6.79 7.45
N VAL A 129 -16.66 6.89 7.19
CA VAL A 129 -15.90 8.13 7.49
C VAL A 129 -16.28 9.26 6.54
N ILE A 130 -16.47 8.97 5.25
CA ILE A 130 -16.92 9.98 4.28
C ILE A 130 -18.36 10.41 4.60
N ALA A 131 -19.24 9.47 4.97
CA ALA A 131 -20.61 9.79 5.35
C ALA A 131 -20.66 10.69 6.58
N ASP A 132 -19.89 10.39 7.64
CA ASP A 132 -19.77 11.27 8.83
C ASP A 132 -19.22 12.65 8.46
N ALA A 133 -18.18 12.71 7.63
CA ALA A 133 -17.60 13.97 7.19
C ALA A 133 -18.63 14.84 6.44
N ILE A 134 -19.39 14.24 5.51
CA ILE A 134 -20.43 14.94 4.76
C ILE A 134 -21.53 15.42 5.70
N ASP A 135 -22.00 14.56 6.60
CA ASP A 135 -23.07 14.90 7.54
C ASP A 135 -22.65 16.08 8.43
N TYR A 136 -21.46 16.00 9.01
CA TYR A 136 -20.91 17.02 9.91
C TYR A 136 -20.66 18.38 9.23
N TYR A 137 -20.05 18.40 8.04
CA TYR A 137 -19.67 19.66 7.38
C TYR A 137 -20.77 20.25 6.49
N LEU A 138 -21.71 19.44 5.96
CA LEU A 138 -22.66 19.88 4.93
C LEU A 138 -24.13 19.78 5.34
N VAL A 139 -24.51 18.89 6.26
CA VAL A 139 -25.92 18.58 6.54
C VAL A 139 -26.36 19.11 7.90
N SER A 140 -25.67 18.71 8.97
CA SER A 140 -26.14 18.95 10.34
C SER A 140 -25.05 19.60 11.19
N ALA A 141 -25.10 20.93 11.29
CA ALA A 141 -24.23 21.68 12.17
C ALA A 141 -24.71 21.56 13.63
N GLY A 142 -24.46 20.42 14.26
CA GLY A 142 -24.30 20.35 15.71
C GLY A 142 -25.46 19.85 16.58
N GLU A 143 -26.39 19.03 16.08
CA GLU A 143 -27.52 18.59 16.93
C GLU A 143 -27.25 17.38 17.85
N ASP A 144 -26.12 16.66 17.75
CA ASP A 144 -25.83 15.55 18.70
C ASP A 144 -24.35 15.17 18.81
N ALA A 145 -23.52 16.10 19.31
CA ALA A 145 -22.07 15.92 19.42
C ALA A 145 -21.66 14.67 20.23
N ALA A 146 -22.42 14.33 21.28
CA ALA A 146 -22.12 13.18 22.13
C ALA A 146 -22.31 11.84 21.39
N TYR A 147 -23.42 11.70 20.65
CA TYR A 147 -23.69 10.49 19.87
C TYR A 147 -22.69 10.33 18.73
N ARG A 148 -22.34 11.43 18.06
CA ARG A 148 -21.31 11.45 17.03
C ARG A 148 -19.96 11.01 17.58
N ASN A 149 -19.51 11.59 18.70
CA ASN A 149 -18.23 11.23 19.32
C ASN A 149 -18.18 9.75 19.70
N PHE A 150 -19.26 9.21 20.27
CA PHE A 150 -19.35 7.77 20.55
C PHE A 150 -19.18 6.91 19.28
N GLY A 151 -19.79 7.30 18.16
CA GLY A 151 -19.62 6.62 16.87
C GLY A 151 -18.18 6.70 16.36
N LEU A 152 -17.54 7.86 16.50
CA LEU A 152 -16.13 8.06 16.14
C LEU A 152 -15.19 7.22 16.99
N ASP A 153 -15.46 7.09 18.30
CA ASP A 153 -14.66 6.29 19.22
C ASP A 153 -14.77 4.79 18.91
N ILE A 154 -15.98 4.31 18.61
CA ILE A 154 -16.19 2.92 18.14
C ILE A 154 -15.43 2.69 16.84
N PHE A 155 -15.59 3.59 15.87
CA PHE A 155 -14.93 3.48 14.57
C PHE A 155 -13.40 3.44 14.74
N GLY A 156 -12.83 4.45 15.40
CA GLY A 156 -11.40 4.54 15.66
C GLY A 156 -10.89 3.33 16.44
N GLY A 157 -11.54 2.98 17.55
CA GLY A 157 -11.16 1.83 18.38
C GLY A 157 -11.17 0.51 17.61
N TYR A 158 -12.19 0.28 16.77
CA TYR A 158 -12.27 -0.93 15.95
C TYR A 158 -11.20 -0.98 14.85
N HIS A 159 -10.96 0.16 14.20
CA HIS A 159 -9.97 0.28 13.14
C HIS A 159 -8.53 0.10 13.65
N TYR A 160 -8.14 0.87 14.67
CA TYR A 160 -6.79 0.77 15.26
C TYR A 160 -6.57 -0.56 16.00
N GLY A 161 -7.60 -1.07 16.69
CA GLY A 161 -7.49 -2.27 17.50
C GLY A 161 -7.52 -3.58 16.71
N TYR A 162 -8.25 -3.63 15.59
CA TYR A 162 -8.51 -4.88 14.87
C TYR A 162 -8.28 -4.81 13.37
N ILE A 163 -8.91 -3.87 12.66
CA ILE A 163 -8.85 -3.85 11.19
C ILE A 163 -7.42 -3.59 10.73
N HIS A 164 -6.77 -2.55 11.25
CA HIS A 164 -5.45 -2.16 10.81
C HIS A 164 -4.39 -3.28 11.01
N PRO A 165 -4.26 -3.92 12.20
CA PRO A 165 -3.40 -5.09 12.36
C PRO A 165 -3.66 -6.20 11.32
N VAL A 166 -4.93 -6.47 11.02
CA VAL A 166 -5.31 -7.44 9.98
C VAL A 166 -4.85 -6.97 8.60
N MET A 167 -4.98 -5.69 8.28
CA MET A 167 -4.53 -5.13 7.00
C MET A 167 -3.01 -5.18 6.84
N THR A 168 -2.25 -4.99 7.91
CA THR A 168 -0.80 -5.21 7.91
C THR A 168 -0.46 -6.68 7.59
N LEU A 169 -1.18 -7.63 8.20
CA LEU A 169 -1.01 -9.06 7.90
C LEU A 169 -1.42 -9.39 6.45
N VAL A 170 -2.48 -8.76 5.93
CA VAL A 170 -2.88 -8.87 4.53
C VAL A 170 -1.79 -8.31 3.60
N GLY A 171 -1.16 -7.20 3.98
CA GLY A 171 0.01 -6.64 3.32
C GLY A 171 1.15 -7.65 3.23
N ILE A 172 1.55 -8.26 4.35
CA ILE A 172 2.55 -9.35 4.38
C ILE A 172 2.12 -10.52 3.49
N TYR A 173 0.86 -10.91 3.58
CA TYR A 173 0.30 -12.02 2.82
C TYR A 173 0.37 -11.79 1.30
N ALA A 174 0.39 -10.54 0.83
CA ALA A 174 0.47 -10.19 -0.59
C ALA A 174 1.67 -10.85 -1.30
N TRP A 175 2.76 -11.12 -0.57
CA TRP A 175 3.90 -11.87 -1.10
C TRP A 175 3.51 -13.23 -1.71
N PHE A 176 2.71 -14.03 -1.00
CA PHE A 176 2.42 -15.40 -1.38
C PHE A 176 1.71 -15.55 -2.74
N PRO A 177 0.59 -14.85 -3.01
CA PRO A 177 -0.10 -14.97 -4.30
C PRO A 177 0.77 -14.45 -5.45
N GLN A 178 1.55 -13.38 -5.27
CA GLN A 178 2.47 -12.90 -6.32
C GLN A 178 3.64 -13.87 -6.54
N ASN A 179 4.21 -14.39 -5.46
CA ASN A 179 5.28 -15.38 -5.51
C ASN A 179 4.81 -16.67 -6.20
N HIS A 180 3.57 -17.10 -5.95
CA HIS A 180 2.94 -18.22 -6.64
C HIS A 180 2.78 -17.95 -8.13
N GLU A 181 2.22 -16.80 -8.53
CA GLU A 181 2.09 -16.41 -9.94
C GLU A 181 3.44 -16.47 -10.64
N LEU A 182 4.49 -15.93 -10.01
CA LEU A 182 5.86 -15.95 -10.54
C LEU A 182 6.45 -17.36 -10.72
N ARG A 183 6.14 -18.33 -9.85
CA ARG A 183 6.62 -19.72 -10.01
C ARG A 183 5.90 -20.44 -11.15
N SER A 184 4.63 -20.11 -11.36
CA SER A 184 3.77 -20.80 -12.32
C SER A 184 4.02 -20.40 -13.78
N ARG A 185 4.93 -19.45 -14.06
CA ARG A 185 5.13 -18.86 -15.38
C ARG A 185 6.57 -18.98 -15.86
N THR A 186 6.72 -19.42 -17.10
CA THR A 186 7.99 -19.39 -17.85
C THR A 186 8.25 -18.03 -18.50
N GLN A 187 7.25 -17.16 -18.65
CA GLN A 187 7.40 -15.82 -19.25
C GLN A 187 6.75 -14.72 -18.39
N LEU A 188 7.56 -13.80 -17.86
CA LEU A 188 7.14 -12.67 -17.01
C LEU A 188 6.67 -11.46 -17.84
N HIS A 189 5.52 -11.55 -18.51
CA HIS A 189 5.14 -10.53 -19.49
C HIS A 189 4.65 -9.18 -18.92
N SER A 190 4.03 -9.11 -17.73
CA SER A 190 3.45 -7.83 -17.23
C SER A 190 4.12 -7.23 -16.00
N LEU A 191 4.88 -7.97 -15.19
CA LEU A 191 5.47 -7.44 -13.96
C LEU A 191 6.73 -6.62 -14.24
N SER A 192 6.77 -5.34 -13.90
CA SER A 192 7.88 -4.44 -14.21
C SER A 192 8.97 -4.50 -13.15
N GLN A 193 10.13 -5.05 -13.50
CA GLN A 193 11.30 -5.10 -12.61
C GLN A 193 11.73 -3.68 -12.17
N THR A 194 11.73 -2.72 -13.09
CA THR A 194 12.00 -1.31 -12.81
C THR A 194 10.97 -0.71 -11.87
N GLY A 195 9.69 -1.05 -12.06
CA GLY A 195 8.60 -0.63 -11.17
C GLY A 195 8.81 -1.15 -9.74
N LEU A 196 9.13 -2.44 -9.59
CA LEU A 196 9.41 -3.04 -8.28
C LEU A 196 10.60 -2.38 -7.58
N ALA A 197 11.71 -2.15 -8.30
CA ALA A 197 12.88 -1.50 -7.73
C ALA A 197 12.57 -0.06 -7.30
N ALA A 198 11.86 0.70 -8.14
CA ALA A 198 11.44 2.06 -7.81
C ALA A 198 10.51 2.08 -6.59
N GLN A 199 9.50 1.22 -6.57
CA GLN A 199 8.57 1.11 -5.44
C GLN A 199 9.30 0.71 -4.16
N ALA A 200 10.21 -0.26 -4.20
CA ALA A 200 11.00 -0.65 -3.03
C ALA A 200 11.75 0.53 -2.39
N VAL A 201 12.51 1.27 -3.20
CA VAL A 201 13.31 2.40 -2.71
C VAL A 201 12.43 3.53 -2.21
N ILE A 202 11.44 3.94 -3.00
CA ILE A 202 10.59 5.07 -2.65
C ILE A 202 9.77 4.77 -1.39
N PHE A 203 9.17 3.59 -1.29
CA PHE A 203 8.34 3.25 -0.13
C PHE A 203 9.16 3.00 1.14
N ALA A 204 10.42 2.58 1.04
CA ALA A 204 11.34 2.57 2.17
C ALA A 204 11.64 4.00 2.67
N LEU A 205 11.88 4.95 1.76
CA LEU A 205 12.07 6.36 2.12
C LEU A 205 10.79 6.96 2.74
N VAL A 206 9.63 6.63 2.21
CA VAL A 206 8.33 7.05 2.76
C VAL A 206 8.15 6.50 4.17
N ALA A 207 8.42 5.22 4.39
CA ALA A 207 8.37 4.58 5.70
C ALA A 207 9.27 5.27 6.73
N ILE A 208 10.53 5.51 6.38
CA ILE A 208 11.47 6.25 7.24
C ILE A 208 10.94 7.65 7.53
N SER A 209 10.48 8.37 6.50
CA SER A 209 9.98 9.73 6.68
C SER A 209 8.76 9.79 7.60
N TRP A 210 7.88 8.79 7.58
CA TRP A 210 6.70 8.73 8.46
C TRP A 210 7.07 8.71 9.94
N THR A 211 8.19 8.07 10.31
CA THR A 211 8.70 8.10 11.70
C THR A 211 9.08 9.50 12.18
N MET A 212 9.26 10.45 11.26
CA MET A 212 9.66 11.84 11.53
C MET A 212 8.56 12.86 11.15
N ARG A 213 7.37 12.42 10.71
CA ARG A 213 6.28 13.31 10.27
C ARG A 213 5.32 13.68 11.40
N THR A 214 5.26 12.89 12.47
CA THR A 214 4.32 13.01 13.59
C THR A 214 4.95 13.72 14.78
N ASN A 215 4.22 14.66 15.40
CA ASN A 215 4.65 15.45 16.54
C ASN A 215 4.43 14.74 17.89
N LEU A 216 4.81 13.47 18.00
CA LEU A 216 4.66 12.66 19.23
C LEU A 216 5.45 13.19 20.44
N TYR A 217 6.43 14.06 20.20
CA TYR A 217 7.34 14.58 21.23
C TYR A 217 7.07 16.04 21.62
N ASP A 218 5.99 16.64 21.11
CA ASP A 218 5.54 18.01 21.44
C ASP A 218 4.21 18.01 22.25
N SER A 219 3.62 16.85 22.52
CA SER A 219 2.57 16.64 23.54
C SER A 219 3.18 16.66 24.95
N ASP A 220 2.39 16.68 26.03
CA ASP A 220 2.89 16.62 27.44
C ASP A 220 3.57 15.27 27.82
N LEU A 221 3.88 14.42 26.84
CA LEU A 221 4.59 13.15 27.00
C LEU A 221 6.12 13.16 27.17
N PRO A 222 6.92 14.24 26.96
CA PRO A 222 8.37 14.15 26.97
C PRO A 222 8.97 13.81 28.34
N ASP A 223 8.19 13.87 29.42
CA ASP A 223 8.62 13.48 30.77
C ASP A 223 8.40 11.99 31.06
N LEU A 224 7.77 11.23 30.15
CA LEU A 224 7.51 9.81 30.31
C LEU A 224 8.66 8.95 29.75
N PRO A 225 8.97 7.80 30.38
CA PRO A 225 9.98 6.87 29.85
C PRO A 225 9.58 6.35 28.47
N PHE A 226 10.55 6.11 27.58
CA PHE A 226 10.34 5.68 26.18
C PHE A 226 9.25 4.60 26.01
N TRP A 227 9.20 3.61 26.90
CA TRP A 227 8.21 2.53 26.86
C TRP A 227 6.76 3.01 26.95
N ALA A 228 6.51 4.11 27.66
CA ALA A 228 5.19 4.72 27.81
C ALA A 228 4.74 5.49 26.56
N THR A 229 5.67 5.85 25.66
CA THR A 229 5.37 6.47 24.35
C THR A 229 5.10 5.44 23.25
N ILE A 230 5.37 4.16 23.50
CA ILE A 230 5.18 3.07 22.52
C ILE A 230 3.71 2.92 22.09
N PRO A 231 2.70 2.93 22.99
CA PRO A 231 1.30 2.79 22.59
C PRO A 231 0.85 3.91 21.63
N GLU A 232 1.26 5.15 21.90
CA GLU A 232 0.92 6.29 21.04
C GLU A 232 1.65 6.24 19.71
N TRP A 233 2.95 5.92 19.71
CA TRP A 233 3.67 5.68 18.45
C TRP A 233 3.00 4.59 17.61
N PHE A 234 2.50 3.56 18.29
CA PHE A 234 1.77 2.47 17.66
C PHE A 234 0.41 2.91 17.10
N ILE A 235 -0.28 3.86 17.72
CA ILE A 235 -1.55 4.38 17.19
C ILE A 235 -1.30 5.34 16.01
N TYR A 236 -0.27 6.20 16.08
CA TYR A 236 -0.14 7.33 15.14
C TYR A 236 0.88 7.14 14.01
N VAL A 237 1.90 6.30 14.20
CA VAL A 237 3.01 6.15 13.23
C VAL A 237 3.00 4.78 12.60
N TRP A 238 2.73 3.75 13.40
CA TRP A 238 2.85 2.35 12.98
C TRP A 238 2.17 2.07 11.65
N TRP A 239 0.91 2.48 11.53
CA TRP A 239 0.09 2.18 10.35
C TRP A 239 0.67 2.74 9.05
N ALA A 240 1.33 3.90 9.11
CA ALA A 240 1.96 4.48 7.96
C ALA A 240 3.40 3.95 7.78
N ALA A 241 4.23 4.00 8.82
CA ALA A 241 5.64 3.64 8.69
C ALA A 241 5.83 2.14 8.40
N VAL A 242 5.17 1.26 9.14
CA VAL A 242 5.39 -0.19 9.05
C VAL A 242 4.75 -0.78 7.80
N ASP A 243 3.55 -0.36 7.41
CA ASP A 243 2.95 -0.86 6.17
C ASP A 243 3.77 -0.47 4.94
N ASN A 244 4.25 0.78 4.87
CA ASN A 244 5.12 1.21 3.76
C ASN A 244 6.46 0.45 3.76
N MET A 245 7.00 0.10 4.94
CA MET A 245 8.23 -0.72 5.04
C MET A 245 7.99 -2.16 4.62
N ILE A 246 6.89 -2.78 5.06
CA ILE A 246 6.50 -4.14 4.64
C ILE A 246 6.32 -4.18 3.13
N PHE A 247 5.61 -3.19 2.59
CA PHE A 247 5.43 -3.05 1.14
C PHE A 247 6.77 -2.98 0.42
N ALA A 248 7.70 -2.14 0.89
CA ALA A 248 9.05 -2.01 0.31
C ALA A 248 9.85 -3.33 0.36
N CYS A 249 9.77 -4.06 1.46
CA CYS A 249 10.39 -5.39 1.62
C CYS A 249 9.81 -6.41 0.63
N ILE A 250 8.49 -6.42 0.43
CA ILE A 250 7.83 -7.28 -0.56
C ILE A 250 8.31 -6.94 -1.97
N GLN A 251 8.34 -5.66 -2.34
CA GLN A 251 8.82 -5.23 -3.65
C GLN A 251 10.28 -5.65 -3.88
N THR A 252 11.12 -5.51 -2.85
CA THR A 252 12.53 -5.91 -2.88
C THR A 252 12.68 -7.41 -3.10
N GLY A 253 11.95 -8.23 -2.35
CA GLY A 253 11.99 -9.68 -2.54
C GLY A 253 11.51 -10.10 -3.94
N LEU A 254 10.47 -9.44 -4.46
CA LEU A 254 9.94 -9.73 -5.80
C LEU A 254 10.96 -9.34 -6.87
N TYR A 255 11.60 -8.18 -6.73
CA TYR A 255 12.68 -7.73 -7.61
C TYR A 255 13.82 -8.75 -7.68
N PHE A 256 14.33 -9.20 -6.53
CA PHE A 256 15.40 -10.19 -6.50
C PHE A 256 14.99 -11.53 -7.10
N LYS A 257 13.73 -11.94 -6.90
CA LYS A 257 13.22 -13.17 -7.48
C LYS A 257 13.15 -13.12 -9.00
N ILE A 258 12.68 -12.02 -9.58
CA ILE A 258 12.67 -11.83 -11.04
C ILE A 258 14.08 -11.83 -11.60
N ARG A 259 14.98 -11.06 -10.97
CA ARG A 259 16.37 -10.95 -11.42
C ARG A 259 17.08 -12.30 -11.45
N ARG A 260 16.82 -13.17 -10.46
CA ARG A 260 17.35 -14.54 -10.46
C ARG A 260 16.77 -15.37 -11.60
N HIS A 261 15.47 -15.29 -11.85
CA HIS A 261 14.83 -16.02 -12.95
C HIS A 261 15.38 -15.64 -14.32
N GLU A 262 15.60 -14.35 -14.55
CA GLU A 262 16.21 -13.86 -15.82
C GLU A 262 17.63 -14.37 -15.98
N GLN A 263 18.44 -14.32 -14.92
CA GLN A 263 19.82 -14.83 -14.95
C GLN A 263 19.90 -16.32 -15.29
N PHE A 264 19.07 -17.16 -14.65
CA PHE A 264 19.01 -18.59 -14.97
C PHE A 264 18.54 -18.87 -16.40
N SER A 265 17.61 -18.07 -16.93
CA SER A 265 17.14 -18.22 -18.31
C SER A 265 18.25 -17.92 -19.32
N THR A 266 19.03 -16.86 -19.09
CA THR A 266 20.16 -16.49 -19.96
C THR A 266 21.28 -17.54 -19.91
N ASP A 267 21.56 -18.13 -18.74
CA ASP A 267 22.56 -19.18 -18.60
C ASP A 267 22.17 -20.48 -19.33
N HIS A 268 20.87 -20.78 -19.43
CA HIS A 268 20.37 -21.93 -20.21
C HIS A 268 20.32 -21.67 -21.73
N GLU A 269 20.00 -20.45 -22.17
CA GLU A 269 20.01 -20.09 -23.61
C GLU A 269 21.42 -20.01 -24.21
N THR A 270 22.46 -19.83 -23.38
CA THR A 270 23.86 -19.78 -23.81
C THR A 270 24.54 -21.14 -23.87
N GLN A 271 23.86 -22.24 -23.52
CA GLN A 271 24.37 -23.58 -23.77
C GLN A 271 24.29 -23.92 -25.27
N PRO A 272 25.40 -24.27 -25.92
CA PRO A 272 25.40 -24.55 -27.35
C PRO A 272 24.61 -25.82 -27.65
N LEU A 273 23.52 -25.69 -28.42
CA LEU A 273 22.66 -26.77 -28.95
C LEU A 273 23.40 -27.77 -29.87
N LEU A 274 24.71 -27.62 -30.05
CA LEU A 274 25.54 -28.44 -30.95
C LEU A 274 26.41 -29.47 -30.23
N ALA A 275 26.35 -29.55 -28.89
CA ALA A 275 27.12 -30.55 -28.15
C ALA A 275 26.54 -31.98 -28.29
N GLU A 276 25.28 -32.12 -28.69
CA GLU A 276 24.60 -33.43 -28.76
C GLU A 276 24.59 -34.02 -30.19
N SER A 277 24.73 -33.20 -31.24
CA SER A 277 24.77 -33.67 -32.64
C SER A 277 26.17 -34.00 -33.14
N ALA A 278 27.22 -33.74 -32.37
CA ALA A 278 28.61 -34.03 -32.74
C ALA A 278 29.10 -35.39 -32.23
N SER A 279 28.34 -36.07 -31.36
CA SER A 279 28.68 -37.42 -30.86
C SER A 279 27.97 -38.56 -31.58
N GLU A 280 26.97 -38.28 -32.43
CA GLU A 280 26.24 -39.31 -33.20
C GLU A 280 26.78 -39.54 -34.62
N SER A 281 27.88 -38.88 -35.01
CA SER A 281 28.51 -39.07 -36.32
C SER A 281 29.85 -39.82 -36.30
N GLU A 282 30.20 -40.49 -35.18
CA GLU A 282 31.45 -41.25 -35.03
C GLU A 282 31.26 -42.75 -34.66
N GLU A 283 30.08 -43.35 -34.92
CA GLU A 283 29.92 -44.82 -34.99
C GLU A 283 29.35 -45.26 -36.35
#